data_AF-A0A0F0GKW8-F1
#
_entry.id   AF-A0A0F0GKW8-F1
#
_cell.length_a   1.000
_cell.length_b   1.000
_cell.length_c   1.000
_cell.angle_alpha   90.00
_cell.angle_beta   90.00
_cell.angle_gamma   90.00
#
_symmetry.space_group_name_H-M   'P 1'
#
loop_
_entity.id
_entity.type
_entity.pdbx_description
1 polymer ?
#
loop_
_entity_poly.entity_id
_entity_poly.type
_entity_poly.pdbx_seq_one_letter_code
_entity_poly.pdbx_strand_id
1 'polypeptide(L)'
;MNDMAHDGGTKTTIDPEVVRAIAARMGVLMDDLGPFQQLLSLPAHAGNFPTAAWLEKLLGDRKKKLSLHAEELRSVMHGIDATLQNACSNLENTDKCNADNL
;
A
#
# COMPACT_ATOMS: atom_id res chain seq x y z
N MET A 1 21.77 41.69 27.84
CA MET A 1 21.29 41.57 26.44
C MET A 1 21.31 40.10 26.09
N ASN A 2 20.12 39.56 25.82
CA ASN A 2 19.91 38.23 25.27
C ASN A 2 20.71 38.08 23.97
N ASP A 3 21.38 36.94 23.80
CA ASP A 3 21.40 36.30 22.49
C ASP A 3 21.14 34.81 22.74
N MET A 4 19.85 34.47 22.74
CA MET A 4 19.40 33.10 22.80
C MET A 4 19.78 32.46 21.47
N ALA A 5 20.67 31.48 21.54
CA ALA A 5 20.95 30.55 20.47
C ALA A 5 19.62 30.08 19.87
N HIS A 6 19.40 30.42 18.61
CA HIS A 6 18.31 29.89 17.81
C HIS A 6 18.71 28.44 17.48
N ASP A 7 18.42 27.51 18.41
CA ASP A 7 18.48 26.08 18.11
C ASP A 7 17.35 25.79 17.12
N GLY A 8 17.74 25.76 15.85
CA GLY A 8 16.84 25.63 14.72
C GLY A 8 16.14 24.30 14.77
N GLY A 9 14.80 24.35 14.79
CA GLY A 9 13.90 23.34 14.26
C GLY A 9 14.08 21.93 14.81
N THR A 10 13.17 21.53 15.70
CA THR A 10 12.74 20.14 15.94
C THR A 10 13.32 19.12 14.95
N LYS A 11 14.47 18.51 15.30
CA LYS A 11 15.06 17.40 14.55
C LYS A 11 14.02 16.28 14.50
N THR A 12 13.31 16.19 13.38
CA THR A 12 12.52 15.00 13.07
C THR A 12 13.56 13.93 12.77
N THR A 13 13.95 13.18 13.80
CA THR A 13 14.86 12.07 13.65
C THR A 13 14.06 10.96 12.97
N ILE A 14 14.17 10.89 11.65
CA ILE A 14 13.57 9.80 10.87
C ILE A 14 14.56 8.64 10.96
N ASP A 15 14.12 7.54 11.58
CA ASP A 15 14.85 6.28 11.55
C ASP A 15 14.52 5.56 10.23
N PRO A 16 15.47 5.50 9.27
CA PRO A 16 15.20 4.90 7.97
C PRO A 16 14.90 3.40 8.08
N GLU A 17 15.49 2.68 9.04
CA GLU A 17 15.25 1.25 9.21
C GLU A 17 13.82 0.98 9.66
N VAL A 18 13.31 1.77 10.60
CA VAL A 18 11.91 1.65 11.07
C VAL A 18 10.94 1.96 9.94
N VAL A 19 11.20 3.01 9.14
CA VAL A 19 10.35 3.36 8.01
C VAL A 19 10.34 2.26 6.95
N ARG A 20 11.50 1.67 6.62
CA ARG A 20 11.59 0.53 5.69
C ARG A 20 10.86 -0.71 6.20
N ALA A 21 10.92 -0.98 7.49
CA ALA A 21 10.21 -2.10 8.09
C ALA A 21 8.68 -1.93 8.01
N ILE A 22 8.19 -0.71 8.23
CA ILE A 22 6.77 -0.37 8.06
C ILE A 22 6.37 -0.47 6.58
N ALA A 23 7.18 0.09 5.68
CA ALA A 23 6.98 0.06 4.24
C ALA A 23 6.82 -1.37 3.72
N ALA A 24 7.75 -2.26 4.08
CA ALA A 24 7.71 -3.67 3.69
C ALA A 24 6.46 -4.39 4.22
N ARG A 25 6.07 -4.12 5.48
CA ARG A 25 4.84 -4.68 6.06
C ARG A 25 3.58 -4.20 5.33
N MET A 26 3.54 -2.94 4.92
CA MET A 26 2.42 -2.40 4.15
C MET A 26 2.37 -3.01 2.75
N GLY A 27 3.52 -3.13 2.08
CA GLY A 27 3.63 -3.68 0.73
C GLY A 27 3.07 -5.09 0.59
N VAL A 28 3.27 -5.94 1.60
CA VAL A 28 2.83 -7.35 1.56
C VAL A 28 1.39 -7.57 2.05
N LEU A 29 0.71 -6.54 2.57
CA LEU A 29 -0.60 -6.69 3.22
C LEU A 29 -1.66 -7.30 2.28
N MET A 30 -1.55 -7.01 0.99
CA MET A 30 -2.49 -7.43 -0.06
C MET A 30 -1.88 -8.45 -1.04
N ASP A 31 -0.77 -9.10 -0.68
CA ASP A 31 -0.16 -10.12 -1.54
C ASP A 31 -1.01 -11.40 -1.63
N ASP A 32 -1.74 -11.72 -0.57
CA ASP A 32 -2.71 -12.81 -0.61
C ASP A 32 -4.04 -12.35 -1.22
N LEU A 33 -4.18 -12.56 -2.52
CA LEU A 33 -5.43 -12.38 -3.25
C LEU A 33 -6.25 -13.69 -3.34
N GLY A 34 -5.82 -14.77 -2.69
CA GLY A 34 -6.46 -16.09 -2.71
C GLY A 34 -7.95 -16.05 -2.36
N PRO A 35 -8.39 -15.32 -1.32
CA PRO A 35 -9.81 -15.19 -0.99
C PRO A 35 -10.67 -14.61 -2.12
N PHE A 36 -10.15 -13.65 -2.89
CA PHE A 36 -10.85 -13.05 -4.03
C PHE A 36 -10.93 -14.01 -5.22
N GLN A 37 -9.87 -14.78 -5.46
CA GLN A 37 -9.85 -15.84 -6.47
C GLN A 37 -10.84 -16.97 -6.13
N GLN A 38 -10.89 -17.38 -4.85
CA GLN A 38 -11.87 -18.35 -4.37
C GLN A 38 -13.30 -17.81 -4.58
N LEU A 39 -13.56 -16.55 -4.22
CA LEU A 39 -14.87 -15.92 -4.44
C LEU A 39 -15.30 -15.93 -5.91
N LEU A 40 -14.38 -15.68 -6.84
CA LEU A 40 -14.63 -15.74 -8.29
C LEU A 40 -14.98 -17.16 -8.75
N SER A 41 -14.39 -18.18 -8.13
CA SER A 41 -14.61 -19.60 -8.49
C SER A 41 -15.95 -20.15 -8.00
N LEU A 42 -16.57 -19.52 -6.98
CA LEU A 42 -17.83 -19.99 -6.44
C LEU A 42 -18.95 -19.88 -7.48
N PRO A 43 -19.65 -20.98 -7.83
CA PRO A 43 -20.76 -20.91 -8.76
C PRO A 43 -21.90 -20.07 -8.17
N ALA A 44 -22.51 -19.25 -9.02
CA ALA A 44 -23.78 -18.63 -8.72
C ALA A 44 -24.86 -19.52 -9.33
N HIS A 45 -25.74 -20.11 -8.52
CA HIS A 45 -26.93 -20.78 -9.03
C HIS A 45 -28.16 -20.26 -8.30
N ALA A 46 -28.94 -19.41 -8.97
CA ALA A 46 -30.15 -18.80 -8.43
C ALA A 46 -31.43 -19.50 -8.93
N GLY A 47 -31.30 -20.49 -9.82
CA GLY A 47 -32.40 -21.30 -10.37
C GLY A 47 -32.61 -21.09 -11.88
N ASN A 48 -33.66 -21.72 -12.43
CA ASN A 48 -33.91 -21.77 -13.88
C ASN A 48 -35.05 -20.85 -14.33
N PHE A 49 -34.94 -19.55 -14.05
CA PHE A 49 -35.91 -18.54 -14.51
C PHE A 49 -35.19 -17.23 -14.90
N PRO A 50 -35.79 -16.35 -15.72
CA PRO A 50 -35.11 -15.15 -16.22
C PRO A 50 -34.50 -14.26 -15.14
N THR A 51 -35.20 -14.09 -14.00
CA THR A 51 -34.68 -13.31 -12.87
C THR A 51 -33.47 -13.98 -12.19
N ALA A 52 -33.42 -15.32 -12.16
CA ALA A 52 -32.25 -16.04 -11.65
C ALA A 52 -31.01 -15.80 -12.51
N ALA A 53 -31.14 -15.86 -13.84
CA ALA A 53 -30.04 -15.56 -14.75
C ALA A 53 -29.53 -14.10 -14.59
N TRP A 54 -30.43 -13.15 -14.35
CA TRP A 54 -30.05 -11.78 -14.03
C TRP A 54 -29.30 -11.67 -12.69
N LEU A 55 -29.76 -12.37 -11.65
CA LEU A 55 -29.10 -12.41 -10.34
C LEU A 55 -27.70 -13.04 -10.42
N GLU A 56 -27.55 -14.12 -11.18
CA GLU A 56 -26.26 -14.78 -11.42
C GLU A 56 -25.27 -13.84 -12.12
N LYS A 57 -25.74 -13.13 -13.17
CA LYS A 57 -24.94 -12.12 -13.85
C LYS A 57 -24.54 -10.99 -12.91
N LEU A 58 -25.49 -10.43 -12.15
CA LEU A 58 -25.23 -9.37 -11.19
C LEU A 58 -24.19 -9.82 -10.16
N LEU A 59 -24.33 -11.02 -9.61
CA LEU A 59 -23.37 -11.57 -8.65
C LEU A 59 -21.99 -11.74 -9.29
N GLY A 60 -21.92 -12.25 -10.51
CA GLY A 60 -20.67 -12.36 -11.27
C GLY A 60 -19.96 -11.02 -11.47
N ASP A 61 -20.71 -9.98 -11.87
CA ASP A 61 -20.18 -8.63 -12.05
C ASP A 61 -19.66 -8.03 -10.73
N ARG A 62 -20.36 -8.28 -9.61
CA ARG A 62 -19.94 -7.82 -8.28
C ARG A 62 -18.67 -8.53 -7.80
N LYS A 63 -18.56 -9.85 -8.00
CA LYS A 63 -17.35 -10.62 -7.68
C LYS A 63 -16.13 -10.11 -8.46
N LYS A 64 -16.30 -9.87 -9.77
CA LYS A 64 -15.25 -9.30 -10.63
C LYS A 64 -14.82 -7.91 -10.15
N LYS A 65 -15.77 -7.03 -9.87
CA LYS A 65 -15.47 -5.67 -9.37
C LYS A 65 -14.72 -5.70 -8.04
N LEU A 66 -15.10 -6.61 -7.14
CA LEU A 66 -14.43 -6.77 -5.85
C LEU A 66 -12.99 -7.27 -6.02
N SER A 67 -12.76 -8.24 -6.91
CA SER A 67 -11.40 -8.73 -7.23
C SER A 67 -10.53 -7.62 -7.83
N LEU A 68 -11.07 -6.85 -8.77
CA LEU A 68 -10.34 -5.72 -9.36
C LEU A 68 -9.94 -4.70 -8.28
N HIS A 69 -10.84 -4.39 -7.35
CA HIS A 69 -10.54 -3.45 -6.28
C HIS A 69 -9.44 -3.97 -5.34
N ALA A 70 -9.38 -5.29 -5.10
CA ALA A 70 -8.30 -5.89 -4.33
C ALA A 70 -6.94 -5.77 -5.05
N GLU A 71 -6.92 -5.95 -6.37
CA GLU A 71 -5.72 -5.74 -7.20
C GLU A 71 -5.26 -4.27 -7.20
N GLU A 72 -6.21 -3.32 -7.30
CA GLU A 72 -5.93 -1.89 -7.19
C GLU A 72 -5.30 -1.57 -5.83
N LEU A 73 -5.90 -2.08 -4.74
CA LEU A 73 -5.39 -1.85 -3.39
C LEU A 73 -3.99 -2.45 -3.21
N ARG A 74 -3.73 -3.65 -3.76
CA ARG A 74 -2.40 -4.26 -3.78
C ARG A 74 -1.38 -3.37 -4.48
N SER A 75 -1.73 -2.84 -5.64
CA SER A 75 -0.86 -1.92 -6.39
C SER A 75 -0.52 -0.66 -5.57
N VAL A 76 -1.52 -0.06 -4.91
CA VAL A 76 -1.32 1.10 -4.03
C VAL A 76 -0.38 0.77 -2.86
N MET A 77 -0.56 -0.39 -2.23
CA MET A 77 0.29 -0.81 -1.11
C MET A 77 1.76 -0.99 -1.53
N HIS A 78 2.02 -1.63 -2.68
CA HIS A 78 3.39 -1.71 -3.23
C HIS A 78 3.94 -0.33 -3.62
N GLY A 79 3.09 0.57 -4.13
CA GLY A 79 3.48 1.95 -4.43
C GLY A 79 3.92 2.74 -3.19
N ILE A 80 3.21 2.56 -2.07
CA ILE A 80 3.58 3.14 -0.77
C ILE A 80 4.92 2.59 -0.30
N ASP A 81 5.12 1.26 -0.36
CA ASP A 81 6.40 0.63 0.00
C ASP A 81 7.54 1.23 -0.82
N ALA A 82 7.45 1.20 -2.14
CA ALA A 82 8.48 1.74 -3.03
C ALA A 82 8.78 3.22 -2.76
N THR A 83 7.74 4.03 -2.49
CA THR A 83 7.91 5.46 -2.20
C THR A 83 8.66 5.69 -0.88
N LEU A 84 8.33 4.93 0.16
CA LEU A 84 8.99 5.04 1.47
C LEU A 84 10.44 4.55 1.41
N GLN A 85 10.71 3.45 0.71
CA GLN A 85 12.08 2.95 0.49
C GLN A 85 12.95 4.00 -0.23
N ASN A 86 12.39 4.65 -1.26
CA ASN A 86 13.06 5.72 -1.98
C ASN A 86 13.30 6.94 -1.10
N ALA A 87 12.33 7.33 -0.28
CA ALA A 87 12.47 8.45 0.66
C ALA A 87 13.61 8.20 1.68
N CYS A 88 13.67 7.00 2.27
CA CYS A 88 14.76 6.60 3.17
C CYS A 88 16.12 6.66 2.48
N SER A 89 16.23 6.14 1.26
CA SER A 89 17.48 6.15 0.49
C SER A 89 17.93 7.58 0.16
N ASN A 90 16.99 8.47 -0.17
CA ASN A 90 17.29 9.88 -0.44
C ASN A 90 17.77 10.63 0.82
N LEU A 91 17.19 10.33 1.98
CA LEU A 91 17.61 10.91 3.26
C LEU A 91 19.05 10.50 3.59
N GLU A 92 19.34 9.21 3.57
CA GLU A 92 20.69 8.69 3.85
C GLU A 92 21.75 9.21 2.87
N ASN A 93 21.41 9.30 1.58
CA ASN A 93 22.30 9.89 0.58
C ASN A 93 22.56 11.38 0.86
N THR A 94 21.53 12.13 1.27
CA THR A 94 21.68 13.54 1.64
C THR A 94 22.56 13.70 2.87
N ASP A 95 22.33 12.89 3.91
CA ASP A 95 23.13 12.92 5.14
C ASP A 95 24.59 12.55 4.87
N LYS A 96 24.84 11.54 4.02
CA LYS A 96 26.19 11.18 3.58
C LYS A 96 26.88 12.31 2.83
N CYS A 97 26.20 12.91 1.84
CA CYS A 97 26.72 14.07 1.11
C CYS A 97 27.04 15.23 2.05
N ASN A 98 26.23 15.48 3.08
CA ASN A 98 26.49 16.52 4.06
C ASN A 98 27.73 16.19 4.93
N ALA A 99 27.90 14.92 5.31
CA ALA A 99 29.07 14.47 6.09
C ALA A 99 30.38 14.54 5.29
N ASP A 100 30.36 14.22 4.00
CA ASP A 100 31.55 14.29 3.12
C ASP A 100 31.98 15.74 2.81
N ASN A 101 31.12 16.73 3.06
CA ASN A 101 31.36 18.16 2.83
C ASN A 101 31.73 18.94 4.11
N LEU A 102 31.90 18.26 5.26
CA LEU A 102 32.32 18.82 6.55
C LEU A 102 33.78 18.46 6.87
#